data_AF-A0A7V4LRE9-F1
#
_entry.id   AF-A0A7V4LRE9-F1
#
_cell.length_a   1.000
_cell.length_b   1.000
_cell.length_c   1.000
_cell.angle_alpha   90.00
_cell.angle_beta   90.00
_cell.angle_gamma   90.00
#
_symmetry.space_group_name_H-M   'P 1'
#
loop_
_entity.id
_entity.type
_entity.pdbx_description
1 polymer ?
#
loop_
_entity_poly.entity_id
_entity_poly.type
_entity_poly.pdbx_seq_one_letter_code
_entity_poly.pdbx_strand_id
1 'polypeptide(L)'
;MKLKNLALLLSAATAAVCVPTAGAAARPSPEIAPRPVLGAMKQVADWQLAQPPKHKTDDWTYGALYAGMMALSHVADSPKYHDAMMAMGRQHGWNPARRIYHADDHCVSQTYLELYFQHRDPAMLGPTLERFNYILANARTNDLNFRIKGSQDRWSWCDALFMSPPAWLRAYLATGDRRYLEFMD
;
A
#
# COMPACT_ATOMS: atom_id res chain seq x y z
N MET A 1 -39.28 -21.74 -72.76
CA MET A 1 -39.74 -20.42 -72.23
C MET A 1 -39.71 -20.48 -70.71
N LYS A 2 -38.80 -19.71 -70.08
CA LYS A 2 -38.77 -19.19 -68.68
C LYS A 2 -38.73 -20.22 -67.51
N LEU A 3 -37.60 -20.31 -66.77
CA LEU A 3 -37.27 -19.67 -65.45
C LEU A 3 -38.08 -20.27 -64.27
N LYS A 4 -37.61 -20.51 -63.02
CA LYS A 4 -36.35 -20.27 -62.29
C LYS A 4 -36.48 -20.90 -60.88
N ASN A 5 -35.34 -21.32 -60.33
CA ASN A 5 -34.82 -21.28 -58.94
C ASN A 5 -35.76 -21.18 -57.72
N LEU A 6 -35.41 -21.94 -56.68
CA LEU A 6 -35.31 -21.39 -55.32
C LEU A 6 -34.19 -22.09 -54.52
N ALA A 7 -33.10 -21.36 -54.24
CA ALA A 7 -32.09 -21.73 -53.27
C ALA A 7 -32.13 -20.70 -52.15
N LEU A 8 -32.33 -21.18 -50.92
CA LEU A 8 -32.44 -20.38 -49.70
C LEU A 8 -31.03 -20.12 -49.15
N LEU A 9 -30.61 -18.86 -49.07
CA LEU A 9 -29.38 -18.43 -48.39
C LEU A 9 -29.78 -17.77 -47.06
N LEU A 10 -29.42 -18.39 -45.94
CA LEU A 10 -29.42 -17.74 -44.62
C LEU A 10 -28.11 -16.96 -44.45
N SER A 11 -28.20 -15.64 -44.27
CA SER A 11 -27.07 -14.81 -43.82
C SER A 11 -27.04 -14.77 -42.28
N ALA A 12 -25.98 -15.28 -41.67
CA ALA A 12 -25.67 -15.02 -40.26
C ALA A 12 -24.84 -13.74 -40.16
N ALA A 13 -25.36 -12.72 -39.49
CA ALA A 13 -24.63 -11.49 -39.17
C ALA A 13 -23.76 -11.74 -37.93
N THR A 14 -22.44 -11.68 -38.09
CA THR A 14 -21.47 -11.71 -36.99
C THR A 14 -21.31 -10.31 -36.39
N ALA A 15 -21.78 -10.12 -35.16
CA ALA A 15 -21.47 -8.94 -34.37
C ALA A 15 -20.00 -9.00 -33.93
N ALA A 16 -19.19 -8.04 -34.37
CA ALA A 16 -17.81 -7.89 -33.91
C ALA A 16 -17.81 -7.40 -32.46
N VAL A 17 -17.48 -8.29 -31.53
CA VAL A 17 -17.22 -7.94 -30.14
C VAL A 17 -15.88 -7.18 -30.09
N CYS A 18 -15.95 -5.87 -29.88
CA CYS A 18 -14.77 -5.05 -29.59
C CYS A 18 -14.29 -5.39 -28.17
N VAL A 19 -13.27 -6.25 -28.07
CA VAL A 19 -12.52 -6.41 -26.83
C VAL A 19 -11.59 -5.20 -26.70
N PRO A 20 -11.68 -4.40 -25.63
CA PRO A 20 -10.78 -3.28 -25.45
C PRO A 20 -9.37 -3.83 -25.22
N THR A 21 -8.48 -3.59 -26.16
CA THR A 21 -7.05 -3.86 -25.99
C THR A 21 -6.51 -2.90 -24.94
N ALA A 22 -6.01 -3.44 -23.83
CA ALA A 22 -5.24 -2.67 -22.87
C ALA A 22 -4.04 -2.06 -23.62
N GLY A 23 -4.09 -0.76 -23.89
CA GLY A 23 -3.03 -0.05 -24.61
C GLY A 23 -1.70 -0.22 -23.87
N ALA A 24 -0.66 -0.60 -24.60
CA ALA A 24 0.70 -0.62 -24.07
C ALA A 24 1.02 0.77 -23.49
N ALA A 25 1.34 0.82 -22.19
CA ALA A 25 1.71 2.08 -21.55
C ALA A 25 2.90 2.70 -22.28
N ALA A 26 2.79 3.97 -22.68
CA ALA A 26 3.85 4.69 -23.38
C ALA A 26 5.15 4.69 -22.57
N ARG A 27 6.32 4.66 -23.22
CA ARG A 27 7.59 4.71 -22.47
C ARG A 27 7.73 6.07 -21.77
N PRO A 28 8.23 6.11 -20.51
CA PRO A 28 8.57 7.37 -19.85
C PRO A 28 9.55 8.20 -20.69
N SER A 29 9.38 9.52 -20.67
CA SER A 29 10.34 10.44 -21.27
C SER A 29 11.71 10.32 -20.56
N PRO A 30 12.84 10.42 -21.29
CA PRO A 30 14.17 10.46 -20.67
C PRO A 30 14.46 11.81 -19.95
N GLU A 31 13.59 12.80 -20.10
CA GLU A 31 13.74 14.12 -19.49
C GLU A 31 13.52 14.09 -17.97
N ILE A 32 14.48 14.62 -17.22
CA ILE A 32 14.38 14.79 -15.76
C ILE A 32 13.78 16.17 -15.47
N ALA A 33 12.46 16.28 -15.64
CA ALA A 33 11.67 17.46 -15.30
C ALA A 33 10.41 17.05 -14.52
N PRO A 34 9.81 17.93 -13.68
CA PRO A 34 8.73 17.55 -12.76
C PRO A 34 7.55 16.84 -13.42
N ARG A 35 7.06 17.36 -14.56
CA ARG A 35 5.90 16.80 -15.25
C ARG A 35 6.19 15.43 -15.89
N PRO A 36 7.28 15.23 -16.66
CA PRO A 36 7.69 13.91 -17.11
C PRO A 36 7.90 12.89 -15.98
N VAL A 37 8.55 13.29 -14.89
CA VAL A 37 8.79 12.41 -13.73
C VAL A 37 7.48 12.00 -13.06
N LEU A 38 6.55 12.94 -12.84
CA LEU A 38 5.22 12.63 -12.31
C LEU A 38 4.46 11.67 -13.24
N GLY A 39 4.58 11.85 -14.56
CA GLY A 39 4.02 10.92 -15.54
C GLY A 39 4.55 9.49 -15.36
N ALA A 40 5.86 9.34 -15.18
CA ALA A 40 6.49 8.04 -14.94
C ALA A 40 6.05 7.41 -13.60
N MET A 41 5.99 8.20 -12.52
CA MET A 41 5.50 7.74 -11.21
C MET A 41 4.07 7.20 -11.31
N LYS A 42 3.17 7.96 -11.95
CA LYS A 42 1.78 7.56 -12.19
C LYS A 42 1.68 6.27 -13.00
N GLN A 43 2.49 6.14 -14.04
CA GLN A 43 2.50 4.94 -14.89
C GLN A 43 2.93 3.68 -14.12
N VAL A 44 3.98 3.75 -13.31
CA VAL A 44 4.45 2.60 -12.51
C VAL A 44 3.45 2.27 -11.41
N ALA A 45 2.90 3.28 -10.73
CA ALA A 45 1.88 3.09 -9.71
C ALA A 45 0.63 2.43 -10.29
N ASP A 46 0.16 2.89 -11.45
CA ASP A 46 -0.98 2.32 -12.16
C ASP A 46 -0.74 0.86 -12.53
N TRP A 47 0.44 0.55 -13.06
CA TRP A 47 0.81 -0.83 -13.37
C TRP A 47 0.79 -1.70 -12.11
N GLN A 48 1.38 -1.23 -11.01
CA GLN A 48 1.51 -1.98 -9.76
C GLN A 48 0.15 -2.23 -9.09
N LEU A 49 -0.78 -1.26 -9.11
CA LEU A 49 -2.14 -1.42 -8.59
C LEU A 49 -3.00 -2.39 -9.41
N ALA A 50 -2.67 -2.59 -10.69
CA ALA A 50 -3.36 -3.53 -11.57
C ALA A 50 -2.85 -4.97 -11.44
N GLN A 51 -1.72 -5.21 -10.76
CA GLN A 51 -1.17 -6.56 -10.63
C GLN A 51 -1.83 -7.32 -9.47
N PRO A 52 -2.05 -8.65 -9.62
CA PRO A 52 -2.44 -9.49 -8.49
C PRO A 52 -1.34 -9.46 -7.42
N PRO A 53 -1.70 -9.46 -6.13
CA PRO A 53 -0.71 -9.40 -5.08
C PRO A 53 0.11 -10.67 -4.99
N LYS A 54 1.45 -10.52 -4.98
CA LYS A 54 2.39 -11.64 -4.82
C LYS A 54 2.65 -11.98 -3.35
N HIS A 55 2.47 -11.00 -2.48
CA HIS A 55 2.66 -11.10 -1.04
C HIS A 55 1.38 -10.68 -0.32
N LYS A 56 1.33 -10.84 1.01
CA LYS A 56 0.17 -10.37 1.76
C LYS A 56 0.14 -8.84 1.71
N THR A 57 -1.03 -8.27 1.48
CA THR A 57 -1.19 -6.82 1.31
C THR A 57 -1.07 -6.03 2.61
N ASP A 58 -0.81 -6.68 3.74
CA ASP A 58 -0.48 -6.07 5.03
C ASP A 58 0.99 -6.26 5.42
N ASP A 59 1.81 -6.94 4.61
CA ASP A 59 3.22 -7.13 4.90
C ASP A 59 4.11 -5.95 4.50
N TRP A 60 5.39 -6.00 4.88
CA TRP A 60 6.32 -4.91 4.68
C TRP A 60 6.57 -4.54 3.21
N THR A 61 6.45 -5.49 2.28
CA THR A 61 6.65 -5.20 0.86
C THR A 61 5.58 -4.24 0.35
N TYR A 62 4.35 -4.49 0.79
CA TYR A 62 3.21 -3.62 0.53
C TYR A 62 3.24 -2.36 1.40
N GLY A 63 3.65 -2.44 2.67
CA GLY A 63 3.85 -1.27 3.53
C GLY A 63 4.80 -0.23 2.91
N ALA A 64 5.93 -0.68 2.36
CA ALA A 64 6.87 0.18 1.64
C ALA A 64 6.28 0.75 0.35
N LEU A 65 5.55 -0.07 -0.43
CA LEU A 65 4.81 0.39 -1.61
C LEU A 65 3.81 1.49 -1.24
N TYR A 66 3.06 1.31 -0.16
CA TYR A 66 2.02 2.24 0.27
C TYR A 66 2.58 3.57 0.75
N ALA A 67 3.75 3.58 1.40
CA ALA A 67 4.45 4.82 1.72
C ALA A 67 4.75 5.63 0.44
N GLY A 68 5.22 4.97 -0.63
CA GLY A 68 5.42 5.60 -1.93
C GLY A 68 4.12 6.09 -2.60
N MET A 69 3.04 5.31 -2.50
CA MET A 69 1.71 5.68 -3.01
C MET A 69 1.12 6.89 -2.28
N MET A 70 1.33 6.99 -0.97
CA MET A 70 0.92 8.15 -0.18
C MET A 70 1.69 9.40 -0.60
N ALA A 71 3.02 9.31 -0.77
CA ALA A 71 3.82 10.42 -1.28
C ALA A 71 3.39 10.85 -2.70
N LEU A 72 3.10 9.88 -3.59
CA LEU A 72 2.55 10.18 -4.92
C LEU A 72 1.18 10.86 -4.82
N SER A 73 0.32 10.45 -3.89
CA SER A 73 -1.01 11.02 -3.73
C SER A 73 -1.01 12.50 -3.39
N HIS A 74 0.04 13.02 -2.73
CA HIS A 74 0.15 14.44 -2.38
C HIS A 74 0.52 15.33 -3.58
N VAL A 75 1.12 14.77 -4.62
CA VAL A 75 1.61 15.52 -5.79
C VAL A 75 0.84 15.20 -7.08
N ALA A 76 0.09 14.10 -7.09
CA ALA A 76 -0.74 13.71 -8.22
C ALA A 76 -1.99 14.59 -8.32
N ASP A 77 -2.38 14.91 -9.55
CA ASP A 77 -3.62 15.59 -9.93
C ASP A 77 -4.84 14.64 -9.93
N SER A 78 -4.81 13.58 -9.12
CA SER A 78 -5.86 12.55 -9.11
C SER A 78 -6.01 11.92 -7.72
N PRO A 79 -7.25 11.68 -7.25
CA PRO A 79 -7.50 11.02 -5.98
C PRO A 79 -7.20 9.51 -6.00
N LYS A 80 -6.97 8.92 -7.19
CA LYS A 80 -6.81 7.47 -7.40
C LYS A 80 -5.87 6.80 -6.40
N TYR A 81 -4.68 7.38 -6.16
CA TYR A 81 -3.67 6.77 -5.30
C TYR A 81 -4.06 6.84 -3.83
N HIS A 82 -4.62 7.97 -3.40
CA HIS A 82 -5.20 8.12 -2.07
C HIS A 82 -6.36 7.14 -1.84
N ASP A 83 -7.29 7.04 -2.79
CA ASP A 83 -8.46 6.18 -2.68
C ASP A 83 -8.09 4.69 -2.64
N ALA A 84 -7.03 4.30 -3.34
CA ALA A 84 -6.45 2.96 -3.25
C ALA A 84 -5.94 2.66 -1.83
N MET A 85 -5.29 3.63 -1.17
CA MET A 85 -4.80 3.46 0.21
C MET A 85 -5.95 3.41 1.21
N MET A 86 -6.98 4.23 1.01
CA MET A 86 -8.23 4.17 1.79
C MET A 86 -8.93 2.81 1.64
N ALA A 87 -9.02 2.27 0.42
CA ALA A 87 -9.61 0.96 0.17
C ALA A 87 -8.81 -0.17 0.86
N MET A 88 -7.49 -0.12 0.76
CA MET A 88 -6.60 -1.07 1.43
C MET A 88 -6.73 -1.03 2.94
N GLY A 89 -6.75 0.16 3.55
CA GLY A 89 -6.92 0.29 5.00
C GLY A 89 -8.26 -0.25 5.49
N ARG A 90 -9.36 0.04 4.78
CA ARG A 90 -10.67 -0.55 5.06
C ARG A 90 -10.66 -2.08 4.93
N GLN A 91 -10.00 -2.63 3.91
CA GLN A 91 -9.90 -4.08 3.70
C GLN A 91 -9.28 -4.80 4.91
N HIS A 92 -8.27 -4.21 5.53
CA HIS A 92 -7.58 -4.77 6.71
C HIS A 92 -8.18 -4.31 8.05
N GLY A 93 -9.26 -3.53 8.01
CA GLY A 93 -9.86 -2.93 9.21
C GLY A 93 -8.87 -2.06 9.99
N TRP A 94 -7.90 -1.45 9.29
CA TRP A 94 -6.86 -0.59 9.86
C TRP A 94 -5.92 -1.29 10.87
N ASN A 95 -5.87 -2.62 10.88
CA ASN A 95 -5.03 -3.37 11.81
C ASN A 95 -3.57 -3.46 11.34
N PRO A 96 -2.57 -3.30 12.22
CA PRO A 96 -1.23 -3.77 11.94
C PRO A 96 -1.24 -5.28 11.62
N ALA A 97 -0.25 -5.75 10.89
CA ALA A 97 -0.13 -7.16 10.56
C ALA A 97 0.11 -8.04 11.81
N ARG A 98 0.11 -9.37 11.59
CA ARG A 98 -0.11 -10.36 12.67
C ARG A 98 0.92 -10.34 13.80
N ARG A 99 2.22 -10.20 13.51
CA ARG A 99 3.33 -10.37 14.45
C ARG A 99 3.45 -9.14 15.33
N ILE A 100 3.25 -9.30 16.63
CA ILE A 100 3.13 -8.18 17.56
C ILE A 100 4.36 -7.27 17.60
N TYR A 101 5.57 -7.84 17.64
CA TYR A 101 6.80 -7.06 17.85
C TYR A 101 7.60 -6.82 16.57
N HIS A 102 7.29 -7.56 15.51
CA HIS A 102 8.12 -7.63 14.31
C HIS A 102 7.95 -6.35 13.48
N ALA A 103 9.05 -5.61 13.27
CA ALA A 103 9.00 -4.28 12.65
C ALA A 103 8.26 -4.25 11.30
N ASP A 104 8.47 -5.24 10.44
CA ASP A 104 7.73 -5.41 9.16
C ASP A 104 6.21 -5.30 9.30
N ASP A 105 5.64 -5.87 10.36
CA ASP A 105 4.19 -5.94 10.55
C ASP A 105 3.62 -4.62 11.08
N HIS A 106 4.48 -3.67 11.46
CA HIS A 106 4.11 -2.30 11.78
C HIS A 106 4.07 -1.40 10.53
N CYS A 107 4.74 -1.78 9.44
CA CYS A 107 4.98 -0.92 8.29
C CYS A 107 3.69 -0.38 7.64
N VAL A 108 2.68 -1.25 7.49
CA VAL A 108 1.37 -0.85 6.94
C VAL A 108 0.67 0.24 7.79
N SER A 109 0.95 0.31 9.09
CA SER A 109 0.38 1.33 9.99
C SER A 109 0.86 2.75 9.65
N GLN A 110 1.99 2.90 8.96
CA GLN A 110 2.44 4.23 8.51
C GLN A 110 1.39 4.89 7.61
N THR A 111 0.82 4.12 6.68
CA THR A 111 -0.25 4.59 5.78
C THR A 111 -1.53 4.89 6.54
N TYR A 112 -1.92 4.04 7.49
CA TYR A 112 -3.15 4.26 8.28
C TYR A 112 -3.07 5.52 9.11
N LEU A 113 -1.95 5.74 9.79
CA LEU A 113 -1.75 6.93 10.61
C LEU A 113 -1.60 8.20 9.77
N GLU A 114 -1.05 8.10 8.56
CA GLU A 114 -1.04 9.24 7.64
C GLU A 114 -2.44 9.61 7.15
N LEU A 115 -3.26 8.62 6.80
CA LEU A 115 -4.68 8.83 6.47
C LEU A 115 -5.46 9.37 7.68
N TYR A 116 -5.14 8.95 8.91
CA TYR A 116 -5.70 9.54 10.12
C TYR A 116 -5.43 11.05 10.20
N PHE A 117 -4.22 11.52 9.87
CA PHE A 117 -3.95 12.97 9.90
C PHE A 117 -4.77 13.76 8.88
N GLN A 118 -5.17 13.12 7.78
CA GLN A 118 -5.99 13.71 6.72
C GLN A 118 -7.49 13.69 7.07
N HIS A 119 -8.00 12.57 7.59
CA HIS A 119 -9.44 12.33 7.78
C HIS A 119 -9.93 12.42 9.22
N ARG A 120 -9.02 12.24 10.20
CA ARG A 120 -9.30 12.26 11.64
C ARG A 120 -10.28 11.18 12.12
N ASP A 121 -10.42 10.09 11.37
CA ASP A 121 -11.23 8.94 11.77
C ASP A 121 -10.48 8.09 12.82
N PRO A 122 -11.00 7.96 14.06
CA PRO A 122 -10.36 7.17 15.12
C PRO A 122 -10.13 5.69 14.74
N ALA A 123 -10.92 5.13 13.82
CA ALA A 123 -10.73 3.75 13.37
C ALA A 123 -9.36 3.52 12.69
N MET A 124 -8.77 4.57 12.09
CA MET A 124 -7.46 4.53 11.44
C MET A 124 -6.29 4.57 12.44
N LEU A 125 -6.56 5.00 13.68
CA LEU A 125 -5.56 5.20 14.74
C LEU A 125 -5.60 4.09 15.80
N GLY A 126 -6.81 3.72 16.22
CA GLY A 126 -7.06 2.85 17.38
C GLY A 126 -6.27 1.54 17.38
N PRO A 127 -6.35 0.70 16.33
CA PRO A 127 -5.67 -0.59 16.30
C PRO A 127 -4.14 -0.49 16.41
N THR A 128 -3.53 0.53 15.80
CA THR A 128 -2.09 0.77 15.94
C THR A 128 -1.72 1.19 17.36
N LEU A 129 -2.50 2.07 18.00
CA LEU A 129 -2.26 2.44 19.39
C LEU A 129 -2.41 1.26 20.35
N GLU A 130 -3.41 0.40 20.14
CA GLU A 130 -3.59 -0.83 20.92
C GLU A 130 -2.33 -1.71 20.84
N ARG A 131 -1.83 -1.95 19.61
CA ARG A 131 -0.59 -2.70 19.39
C ARG A 131 0.60 -2.07 20.11
N PHE A 132 0.81 -0.76 19.94
CA PHE A 132 1.98 -0.09 20.51
C PHE A 132 1.91 0.02 22.02
N ASN A 133 0.72 0.24 22.59
CA ASN A 133 0.49 0.22 24.04
C ASN A 133 0.78 -1.17 24.63
N TYR A 134 0.40 -2.24 23.93
CA TYR A 134 0.76 -3.59 24.34
C TYR A 134 2.29 -3.78 24.34
N ILE A 135 2.99 -3.32 23.30
CA ILE A 135 4.45 -3.42 23.21
C ILE A 135 5.12 -2.62 24.33
N LEU A 136 4.67 -1.40 24.61
CA LEU A 136 5.17 -0.57 25.72
C LEU A 136 4.99 -1.28 27.07
N ALA A 137 3.83 -1.90 27.30
CA ALA A 137 3.54 -2.63 28.54
C ALA A 137 4.29 -3.98 28.64
N ASN A 138 4.74 -4.54 27.51
CA ASN A 138 5.37 -5.86 27.43
C ASN A 138 6.69 -5.78 26.63
N ALA A 139 7.50 -4.77 26.94
CA ALA A 139 8.73 -4.49 26.21
C ALA A 139 9.70 -5.67 26.27
N ARG A 140 10.32 -5.97 25.13
CA ARG A 140 11.26 -7.09 25.00
C ARG A 140 12.69 -6.61 25.27
N THR A 141 13.42 -7.40 26.05
CA THR A 141 14.79 -7.11 26.48
C THR A 141 15.80 -8.12 25.92
N ASN A 142 15.40 -8.98 24.99
CA ASN A 142 16.28 -9.95 24.35
C ASN A 142 17.45 -9.25 23.61
N ASP A 143 18.51 -10.01 23.37
CA ASP A 143 19.70 -9.52 22.69
C ASP A 143 19.41 -9.20 21.20
N LEU A 144 20.11 -8.20 20.66
CA LEU A 144 19.97 -7.67 19.29
C LEU A 144 20.79 -8.44 18.25
N ASN A 145 21.51 -9.48 18.64
CA ASN A 145 22.22 -10.36 17.73
C ASN A 145 21.21 -11.06 16.82
N PHE A 146 21.15 -10.63 15.55
CA PHE A 146 20.18 -11.12 14.58
C PHE A 146 20.14 -12.65 14.45
N ARG A 147 21.24 -13.34 14.81
CA ARG A 147 21.38 -14.80 14.71
C ARG A 147 20.68 -15.60 15.81
N ILE A 148 20.17 -14.95 16.87
CA ILE A 148 19.50 -15.65 17.96
C ILE A 148 17.98 -15.65 17.78
N LYS A 149 17.32 -16.67 18.30
CA LYS A 149 15.85 -16.73 18.32
C LYS A 149 15.29 -15.56 19.14
N GLY A 150 14.28 -14.88 18.60
CA GLY A 150 13.63 -13.73 19.25
C GLY A 150 14.32 -12.40 18.97
N SER A 151 15.45 -12.37 18.25
CA SER A 151 16.12 -11.12 17.85
C SER A 151 15.15 -10.14 17.16
N GLN A 152 14.25 -10.67 16.33
CA GLN A 152 13.25 -9.92 15.56
C GLN A 152 12.07 -9.37 16.39
N ASP A 153 11.98 -9.71 17.67
CA ASP A 153 11.06 -9.03 18.59
C ASP A 153 11.59 -7.64 19.00
N ARG A 154 12.79 -7.29 18.54
CA ARG A 154 13.41 -5.96 18.60
C ARG A 154 13.97 -5.61 17.22
N TRP A 155 14.37 -4.35 17.02
CA TRP A 155 14.85 -3.85 15.71
C TRP A 155 16.33 -4.18 15.48
N SER A 156 16.63 -5.47 15.35
CA SER A 156 18.00 -6.01 15.19
C SER A 156 18.56 -5.96 13.77
N TRP A 157 17.86 -5.36 12.81
CA TRP A 157 18.29 -5.25 11.40
C TRP A 157 17.97 -3.85 10.86
N CYS A 158 18.73 -3.38 9.87
CA CYS A 158 18.64 -1.99 9.42
C CYS A 158 17.30 -1.63 8.77
N ASP A 159 16.68 -2.55 8.02
CA ASP A 159 15.39 -2.32 7.37
C ASP A 159 14.29 -2.00 8.39
N ALA A 160 14.38 -2.55 9.62
CA ALA A 160 13.43 -2.28 10.70
C ALA A 160 13.29 -0.79 11.01
N LEU A 161 14.34 -0.01 10.76
CA LEU A 161 14.36 1.44 10.99
C LEU A 161 13.45 2.20 10.00
N PHE A 162 13.18 1.62 8.83
CA PHE A 162 12.13 2.10 7.95
C PHE A 162 10.77 1.52 8.36
N MET A 163 10.70 0.24 8.72
CA MET A 163 9.42 -0.45 8.89
C MET A 163 8.61 0.04 10.10
N SER A 164 9.25 0.28 11.25
CA SER A 164 8.53 0.54 12.50
C SER A 164 8.59 1.99 12.98
N PRO A 165 9.76 2.65 13.13
CA PRO A 165 9.86 3.98 13.72
C PRO A 165 8.90 5.04 13.15
N PRO A 166 8.67 5.15 11.82
CA PRO A 166 7.78 6.18 11.30
C PRO A 166 6.31 6.02 11.74
N ALA A 167 5.86 4.81 12.08
CA ALA A 167 4.53 4.59 12.65
C ALA A 167 4.50 5.03 14.13
N TRP A 168 5.54 4.72 14.90
CA TRP A 168 5.68 5.15 16.31
C TRP A 168 5.75 6.67 16.44
N LEU A 169 6.50 7.35 15.56
CA LEU A 169 6.53 8.80 15.49
C LEU A 169 5.14 9.39 15.21
N ARG A 170 4.39 8.80 14.27
CA ARG A 170 3.01 9.24 13.97
C ARG A 170 2.06 8.99 15.15
N ALA A 171 2.25 7.92 15.93
CA ALA A 171 1.51 7.69 17.17
C ALA A 171 1.80 8.78 18.23
N TYR A 172 3.07 9.17 18.39
CA TYR A 172 3.44 10.33 19.21
C TYR A 172 2.75 11.61 18.72
N LEU A 173 2.86 11.93 17.43
CA LEU A 173 2.25 13.14 16.86
C LEU A 173 0.72 13.17 16.97
N ALA A 174 0.07 11.99 16.94
CA ALA A 174 -1.38 11.87 17.06
C ALA A 174 -1.88 12.05 18.50
N THR A 175 -1.08 11.70 19.50
CA THR A 175 -1.51 11.58 20.91
C THR A 175 -0.82 12.53 21.87
N GLY A 176 0.38 13.01 21.53
CA GLY A 176 1.27 13.72 22.44
C GLY A 176 1.98 12.83 23.48
N ASP A 177 1.75 11.52 23.47
CA ASP A 177 2.32 10.60 24.45
C ASP A 177 3.81 10.31 24.15
N ARG A 178 4.68 10.89 24.98
CA ARG A 178 6.14 10.80 24.83
C ARG A 178 6.69 9.38 24.89
N ARG A 179 5.97 8.43 25.49
CA ARG A 179 6.40 7.03 25.58
C ARG A 179 6.63 6.41 24.20
N TYR A 180 5.89 6.85 23.17
CA TYR A 180 6.11 6.38 21.80
C TYR A 180 7.42 6.89 21.19
N LEU A 181 7.86 8.10 21.56
CA LEU A 181 9.15 8.64 21.14
C LEU A 181 10.29 7.97 21.89
N GLU A 182 10.16 7.86 23.22
CA GLU A 182 11.16 7.24 24.11
C GLU A 182 11.39 5.75 23.80
N PHE A 183 10.41 5.05 23.26
CA PHE A 183 10.59 3.66 22.81
C PHE A 183 11.51 3.52 21.59
N MET A 184 11.67 4.59 20.79
CA MET A 184 12.53 4.59 19.61
C MET A 184 13.98 5.00 19.91
N ASP A 185 14.25 5.53 21.10
CA ASP A 185 15.59 5.95 21.57
C ASP A 185 16.40 4.75 22.09
#